data_AF-A0A967PA00-F1
#
_entry.id   AF-A0A967PA00-F1
#
_cell.length_a   1.000
_cell.length_b   1.000
_cell.length_c   1.000
_cell.angle_alpha   90.00
_cell.angle_beta   90.00
_cell.angle_gamma   90.00
#
_symmetry.space_group_name_H-M   'P 1'
#
loop_
_entity.id
_entity.type
_entity.pdbx_description
1 polymer ?
#
loop_
_entity_poly.entity_id
_entity_poly.type
_entity_poly.pdbx_seq_one_letter_code
_entity_poly.pdbx_strand_id
1 'polypeptide(L)'
;MDKSHIIHEIKRIATKNGGKPPGRKLFQKETGIKRSDWYPNIWHRWGDALKDAGYEPNIFTSKYNSRYIIEKYIELIVDGSIGQKGGYRLARQPNEITLLDVIEAIEGKNRLSFAQR
;
A
#
# COMPACT_ATOMS: atom_id res chain seq x y z
N MET A 1 -8.34 -6.83 -30.56
CA MET A 1 -8.52 -7.64 -29.34
C MET A 1 -9.90 -7.37 -28.80
N ASP A 2 -10.63 -8.38 -28.33
CA ASP A 2 -12.00 -8.19 -27.81
C ASP A 2 -12.04 -8.13 -26.28
N LYS A 3 -12.99 -7.37 -25.74
CA LYS A 3 -13.23 -7.20 -24.30
C LYS A 3 -13.47 -8.55 -23.62
N SER A 4 -14.29 -9.40 -24.24
CA SER A 4 -14.69 -10.70 -23.68
C SER A 4 -13.50 -11.64 -23.56
N HIS A 5 -12.59 -11.62 -24.54
CA HIS A 5 -11.39 -12.43 -24.54
C HIS A 5 -10.46 -12.06 -23.37
N ILE A 6 -10.25 -10.77 -23.13
CA ILE A 6 -9.41 -10.29 -22.03
C ILE A 6 -10.02 -10.66 -20.66
N ILE A 7 -11.34 -10.50 -20.50
CA ILE A 7 -12.05 -10.90 -19.27
C ILE A 7 -11.90 -12.41 -19.01
N HIS A 8 -12.06 -13.24 -20.05
CA HIS A 8 -11.90 -14.68 -19.92
C HIS A 8 -10.49 -15.04 -19.43
N GLU A 9 -9.48 -14.40 -20.01
CA GLU A 9 -8.08 -14.65 -19.68
C GLU A 9 -7.71 -14.17 -18.26
N ILE A 10 -8.28 -13.04 -17.81
CA ILE A 10 -8.17 -12.58 -16.41
C ILE A 10 -8.72 -13.64 -15.46
N LYS A 11 -9.92 -14.18 -15.74
CA LYS A 11 -10.55 -15.23 -14.92
C LYS A 11 -9.74 -16.53 -14.93
N ARG A 12 -9.22 -16.95 -16.09
CA ARG A 12 -8.36 -18.14 -16.23
C ARG A 12 -7.13 -18.06 -15.32
N ILE A 13 -6.43 -16.93 -15.34
CA ILE A 13 -5.25 -16.72 -14.51
C ILE A 13 -5.62 -16.58 -13.03
N ALA A 14 -6.73 -15.92 -12.72
CA ALA A 14 -7.20 -15.80 -11.34
C ALA A 14 -7.49 -17.17 -10.72
N THR A 15 -8.16 -18.07 -11.45
CA THR A 15 -8.40 -19.45 -11.00
C THR A 15 -7.08 -20.20 -10.74
N LYS A 16 -6.08 -20.03 -11.62
CA LYS A 16 -4.74 -20.61 -11.43
C LYS A 16 -4.02 -20.08 -10.18
N ASN A 17 -4.26 -18.82 -9.80
CA ASN A 17 -3.63 -18.15 -8.67
C ASN A 17 -4.47 -18.19 -7.37
N GLY A 18 -5.40 -19.16 -7.24
CA GLY A 18 -6.22 -19.31 -6.04
C GLY A 18 -7.27 -18.22 -5.87
N GLY A 19 -7.86 -17.75 -6.97
CA GLY A 19 -8.93 -16.74 -7.00
C GLY A 19 -8.45 -15.29 -7.05
N LYS A 20 -7.13 -15.04 -7.05
CA LYS A 20 -6.56 -13.68 -7.07
C LYS A 20 -6.30 -13.19 -8.50
N PRO A 21 -6.86 -12.04 -8.93
CA PRO A 21 -6.67 -11.55 -10.28
C PRO A 21 -5.20 -11.15 -10.55
N PRO A 22 -4.71 -11.33 -11.79
CA PRO A 22 -3.36 -10.92 -12.15
C PRO A 22 -3.21 -9.40 -12.19
N GLY A 23 -2.06 -8.91 -11.74
CA GLY A 23 -1.62 -7.54 -12.05
C GLY A 23 -1.24 -7.41 -13.54
N ARG A 24 -1.29 -6.18 -14.08
CA ARG A 24 -1.01 -5.88 -15.50
C ARG A 24 0.27 -6.52 -16.05
N LYS A 25 1.38 -6.45 -15.29
CA LYS A 25 2.68 -7.02 -15.71
C LYS A 25 2.64 -8.54 -15.81
N LEU A 26 1.99 -9.19 -14.84
CA LEU A 26 1.83 -10.65 -14.83
C LEU A 26 0.92 -11.10 -15.97
N PHE A 27 -0.19 -10.38 -16.19
CA PHE A 27 -1.10 -10.65 -17.29
C PHE A 27 -0.38 -10.59 -18.64
N GLN A 28 0.35 -9.51 -18.92
CA GLN A 28 1.12 -9.40 -20.17
C GLN A 28 2.16 -10.52 -20.33
N LYS A 29 2.78 -10.98 -19.24
CA LYS A 29 3.76 -12.07 -19.26
C LYS A 29 3.11 -13.43 -19.58
N GLU A 30 1.95 -13.72 -19.00
CA GLU A 30 1.25 -15.01 -19.18
C GLU A 30 0.51 -15.09 -20.53
N THR A 31 0.01 -13.97 -21.05
CA THR A 31 -0.91 -13.94 -22.19
C THR A 31 -0.31 -13.33 -23.46
N GLY A 32 0.78 -12.56 -23.31
CA GLY A 32 1.35 -11.75 -24.39
C GLY A 32 0.54 -10.49 -24.73
N ILE A 33 -0.66 -10.31 -24.15
CA ILE A 33 -1.55 -9.18 -24.45
C ILE A 33 -0.94 -7.90 -23.89
N LYS A 34 -0.64 -6.96 -24.78
CA LYS A 34 0.01 -5.70 -24.47
C LYS A 34 -1.00 -4.68 -23.97
N ARG A 35 -0.49 -3.63 -23.33
CA ARG A 35 -1.31 -2.49 -22.89
C ARG A 35 -2.06 -1.84 -24.07
N SER A 36 -1.42 -1.74 -25.23
CA SER A 36 -2.00 -1.17 -26.45
C SER A 36 -3.22 -1.92 -26.99
N ASP A 37 -3.40 -3.19 -26.61
CA ASP A 37 -4.51 -4.01 -27.11
C ASP A 37 -5.85 -3.66 -26.45
N TRP A 38 -5.81 -2.98 -25.30
CA TRP A 38 -7.00 -2.60 -24.54
C TRP A 38 -7.04 -1.13 -24.11
N TYR A 39 -5.90 -0.47 -23.96
CA TYR A 39 -5.81 0.97 -23.70
C TYR A 39 -5.63 1.73 -25.01
N PRO A 40 -6.37 2.82 -25.27
CA PRO A 40 -7.45 3.40 -24.45
C PRO A 40 -8.85 2.86 -24.80
N ASN A 41 -8.95 1.99 -25.82
CA ASN A 41 -10.22 1.68 -26.51
C ASN A 41 -11.22 0.84 -25.70
N ILE A 42 -10.74 -0.05 -24.81
CA ILE A 42 -11.59 -0.93 -23.99
C ILE A 42 -11.65 -0.42 -22.55
N TRP A 43 -10.49 -0.19 -21.95
CA TRP A 43 -10.39 0.34 -20.58
C TRP A 43 -9.32 1.42 -20.49
N HIS A 44 -9.60 2.46 -19.71
CA HIS A 44 -8.64 3.52 -19.44
C HIS A 44 -7.60 3.11 -18.38
N ARG A 45 -8.00 2.24 -17.42
CA ARG A 45 -7.12 1.71 -16.37
C ARG A 45 -7.29 0.20 -16.26
N TRP A 46 -6.22 -0.49 -15.87
CA TRP A 46 -6.27 -1.95 -15.63
C TRP A 46 -7.27 -2.35 -14.54
N GLY A 47 -7.47 -1.48 -13.54
CA GLY A 47 -8.48 -1.71 -12.49
C GLY A 47 -9.90 -1.84 -13.02
N ASP A 48 -10.23 -1.16 -14.12
CA ASP A 48 -11.56 -1.24 -14.75
C ASP A 48 -11.75 -2.61 -15.41
N ALA A 49 -10.69 -3.16 -16.00
CA ALA A 49 -10.69 -4.53 -16.53
C ALA A 49 -10.91 -5.59 -15.45
N LEU A 50 -10.32 -5.37 -14.26
CA LEU A 50 -10.53 -6.26 -13.11
C LEU A 50 -11.96 -6.17 -12.57
N LYS A 51 -12.53 -4.96 -12.47
CA LYS A 51 -13.93 -4.74 -12.09
C LYS A 51 -14.89 -5.44 -13.04
N ASP A 52 -14.72 -5.26 -14.35
CA ASP A 52 -15.54 -5.90 -15.37
C ASP A 52 -15.40 -7.43 -15.36
N ALA A 53 -14.25 -7.95 -14.94
CA ALA A 53 -14.04 -9.37 -14.72
C ALA A 53 -14.64 -9.91 -13.41
N GLY A 54 -15.25 -9.05 -12.59
CA GLY A 54 -15.91 -9.41 -11.33
C GLY A 54 -14.98 -9.42 -10.12
N TYR A 55 -13.79 -8.81 -10.24
CA TYR A 55 -12.84 -8.70 -9.14
C TYR A 55 -12.86 -7.30 -8.54
N GLU A 56 -12.88 -7.22 -7.22
CA GLU A 56 -12.64 -5.94 -6.57
C GLU A 56 -11.19 -5.51 -6.83
N PRO A 57 -10.96 -4.28 -7.29
CA PRO A 57 -9.61 -3.76 -7.43
C PRO A 57 -8.95 -3.80 -6.06
N ASN A 58 -7.70 -4.25 -6.02
CA ASN A 58 -6.91 -4.25 -4.79
C ASN A 58 -7.01 -2.85 -4.18
N ILE A 59 -7.69 -2.77 -3.03
CA ILE A 59 -7.84 -1.52 -2.29
C ILE A 59 -6.40 -1.12 -2.02
N PHE A 60 -5.96 -0.01 -2.61
CA PHE A 60 -4.68 0.59 -2.20
C PHE A 60 -4.76 0.66 -0.69
N THR A 61 -3.92 -0.12 0.01
CA THR A 61 -3.82 -0.07 1.47
C THR A 61 -3.75 1.40 1.80
N SER A 62 -4.85 1.94 2.32
CA SER A 62 -4.97 3.36 2.55
C SER A 62 -3.79 3.72 3.42
N LYS A 63 -3.13 4.85 3.10
CA LYS A 63 -2.09 5.39 3.97
C LYS A 63 -2.61 5.26 5.41
N TYR A 64 -1.89 4.53 6.25
CA TYR A 64 -2.21 4.51 7.67
C TYR A 64 -2.37 5.96 8.10
N ASN A 65 -3.50 6.26 8.75
CA ASN A 65 -3.75 7.59 9.23
C ASN A 65 -2.54 8.03 10.07
N SER A 66 -2.00 9.22 9.82
CA SER A 66 -0.84 9.73 10.55
C SER A 66 -1.04 9.63 12.06
N ARG A 67 -2.27 9.82 12.56
CA ARG A 67 -2.65 9.61 13.96
C ARG A 67 -2.40 8.18 14.42
N TYR A 68 -2.79 7.18 13.64
CA TYR A 68 -2.57 5.77 13.97
C TYR A 68 -1.08 5.42 14.01
N ILE A 69 -0.28 5.94 13.08
CA ILE A 69 1.18 5.74 13.09
C ILE A 69 1.80 6.41 14.33
N ILE A 70 1.39 7.64 14.64
CA ILE A 70 1.87 8.40 15.80
C ILE A 70 1.49 7.70 17.10
N GLU A 71 0.25 7.22 17.24
CA GLU A 71 -0.23 6.46 18.41
C GLU A 71 0.60 5.18 18.61
N LYS A 72 0.83 4.39 17.55
CA LYS A 72 1.68 3.19 17.64
C LYS A 72 3.15 3.48 17.92
N TYR A 73 3.64 4.66 17.54
CA TYR A 73 5.02 5.05 17.81
C TYR A 73 5.20 5.63 19.22
N ILE A 74 4.20 6.36 19.74
CA ILE A 74 4.14 6.79 21.13
C ILE A 74 4.08 5.57 22.06
N GLU A 75 3.26 4.55 21.72
CA GLU A 75 3.23 3.27 22.45
C GLU A 75 4.61 2.59 22.52
N LEU A 76 5.47 2.78 21.52
CA LEU A 76 6.82 2.19 21.47
C LEU A 76 7.89 3.01 22.21
N ILE A 77 7.67 4.30 22.46
CA ILE A 77 8.70 5.25 22.90
C ILE A 77 8.36 5.94 24.22
N VAL A 78 7.10 5.89 24.66
CA VAL A 78 6.65 6.61 25.85
C VAL A 78 5.94 5.67 26.81
N ASP A 79 6.52 5.51 28.00
CA ASP A 79 5.81 4.92 29.13
C ASP A 79 5.17 6.04 29.95
N GLY A 80 3.84 6.05 29.97
CA GLY A 80 3.03 7.05 30.66
C GLY A 80 2.41 6.45 31.91
N SER A 81 2.80 6.95 33.08
CA SER A 81 2.15 6.59 34.35
C SER A 81 1.25 7.72 34.82
N ILE A 82 -0.01 7.42 35.16
CA ILE A 82 -1.00 8.39 35.66
C ILE A 82 -0.89 8.50 37.19
N GLY A 83 -0.97 9.71 37.75
CA GLY A 83 -1.02 9.96 39.20
C GLY A 83 -0.31 11.26 39.65
N GLN A 84 -0.25 11.52 40.96
CA GLN A 84 0.41 12.73 41.53
C GLN A 84 1.92 12.80 41.26
N LYS A 85 2.56 11.65 40.97
CA LYS A 85 3.95 11.53 40.49
C LYS A 85 4.03 11.07 39.03
N GLY A 86 2.93 11.22 38.29
CA GLY A 86 2.79 10.79 36.91
C GLY A 86 3.59 11.68 35.95
N GLY A 87 3.92 11.13 34.80
CA GLY A 87 4.74 11.78 33.79
C GLY A 87 5.06 10.84 32.63
N TYR A 88 5.75 11.36 31.64
CA TYR A 88 6.21 10.61 30.48
C TYR A 88 7.66 10.20 30.68
N ARG A 89 7.96 8.92 30.47
CA ARG A 89 9.33 8.39 30.40
C ARG A 89 9.62 7.87 29.01
N LEU A 90 10.90 7.86 28.64
CA LEU A 90 11.33 7.17 27.43
C LEU A 90 11.18 5.66 27.64
N ALA A 91 10.52 4.98 26.72
CA ALA A 91 10.33 3.53 26.74
C ALA A 91 11.57 2.76 26.30
N ARG A 92 12.61 3.47 25.82
CA ARG A 92 13.94 2.93 25.50
C ARG A 92 15.04 3.84 26.04
N GLN A 93 16.28 3.36 26.07
CA GLN A 93 17.38 4.14 26.62
C GLN A 93 17.65 5.40 25.76
N PRO A 94 18.01 6.54 26.36
CA PRO A 94 18.25 7.78 25.62
C PRO A 94 19.30 7.67 24.50
N ASN A 95 20.31 6.81 24.69
CA ASN A 95 21.38 6.56 23.73
C ASN A 95 20.93 5.77 22.48
N GLU A 96 19.75 5.16 22.52
CA GLU A 96 19.16 4.43 21.39
C GLU A 96 18.19 5.30 20.56
N ILE A 97 17.98 6.56 20.96
CA ILE A 97 17.08 7.49 20.27
C ILE A 97 17.92 8.39 19.36
N THR A 98 17.70 8.30 18.06
CA THR A 98 18.40 9.13 17.09
C THR A 98 17.67 10.46 16.85
N LEU A 99 18.39 11.49 16.42
CA LEU A 99 17.78 12.75 15.99
C LEU A 99 16.81 12.54 14.81
N LEU A 100 17.09 11.55 13.96
CA LEU A 100 16.19 11.16 12.87
C LEU A 100 14.85 10.64 13.39
N ASP A 101 14.85 9.82 14.44
CA ASP A 101 13.61 9.34 15.08
C ASP A 101 12.75 10.51 15.59
N VAL A 102 13.40 11.55 16.15
CA VAL A 102 12.72 12.76 16.64
C VAL A 102 12.12 13.58 15.50
N ILE A 103 12.90 13.80 14.43
CA ILE A 103 12.43 14.56 13.26
C ILE A 103 11.32 13.81 12.54
N GLU A 104 11.45 12.48 12.37
CA GLU A 104 10.40 11.65 11.78
C GLU A 104 9.10 11.66 12.60
N ALA A 105 9.19 11.75 13.93
CA ALA A 105 8.03 11.86 14.80
C ALA A 105 7.30 13.21 14.63
N ILE A 106 8.04 14.31 14.43
CA ILE A 106 7.47 15.66 14.27
C ILE A 106 6.93 15.88 12.86
N GLU A 107 7.67 15.45 11.83
CA GLU A 107 7.37 15.78 10.43
C GLU A 107 6.61 14.68 9.70
N GLY A 108 6.58 13.47 10.27
CA GLY A 108 6.06 12.26 9.64
C GLY A 108 7.02 11.70 8.58
N LYS A 109 7.17 10.37 8.54
CA LYS A 109 8.06 9.61 7.62
C LYS A 109 7.95 9.95 6.12
N ASN A 110 6.88 10.60 5.69
CA ASN A 110 6.62 10.89 4.28
C ASN A 110 7.26 12.18 3.75
N ARG A 111 7.83 13.06 4.60
CA ARG A 111 8.45 14.31 4.15
C ARG A 111 9.95 14.19 3.85
N LEU A 112 10.64 13.25 4.50
CA LEU A 112 12.09 13.10 4.37
C LEU A 112 12.53 12.21 3.19
N SER A 113 11.60 11.58 2.46
CA SER A 113 11.94 10.76 1.28
C SER A 113 12.20 11.58 0.00
N PHE A 114 12.27 12.90 0.08
CA PHE A 114 12.37 13.79 -1.09
C PHE A 114 13.77 14.40 -1.32
N ALA A 115 14.82 13.89 -0.66
CA ALA A 115 16.20 14.37 -0.88
C ALA A 115 17.10 13.37 -1.64
N GLN A 116 16.53 12.31 -2.22
CA GLN A 116 17.25 11.41 -3.12
C GLN A 116 16.41 11.11 -4.37
N ARG A 117 16.32 12.09 -5.27
CA ARG A 117 16.09 11.87 -6.70
C ARG A 117 16.41 13.11 -7.51
#